data_AF-D7EL09-F1
#
_entry.id   AF-D7EL09-F1
#
_cell.length_a   1.000
_cell.length_b   1.000
_cell.length_c   1.000
_cell.angle_alpha   90.00
_cell.angle_beta   90.00
_cell.angle_gamma   90.00
#
_symmetry.space_group_name_H-M   'P 1'
#
loop_
_entity.id
_entity.type
_entity.pdbx_description
1 polymer ?
#
loop_
_entity_poly.entity_id
_entity_poly.type
_entity_poly.pdbx_seq_one_letter_code
_entity_poly.pdbx_strand_id
1 'polypeptide(L)'
;MDVLNRIARCGQKPILKAGELELNTRFRIHNIRRTKSLFGNSVLVELDNYAVFLPRRISDYLTEEKIDELLRDPRPLYLIYLGKEDARNPTSAHCFEFQRVDDEILVNESAEE
;
A
#
# COMPACT_ATOMS: atom_id res chain seq x y z
N MET A 1 11.52 -21.67 19.05
CA MET A 1 10.90 -21.96 17.73
C MET A 1 9.39 -21.75 17.74
N ASP A 2 8.69 -21.86 18.86
CA ASP A 2 7.22 -21.69 18.92
C ASP A 2 6.70 -20.31 18.51
N VAL A 3 7.45 -19.24 18.79
CA VAL A 3 7.10 -17.88 18.36
C VAL A 3 7.20 -17.76 16.84
N LEU A 4 8.29 -18.27 16.24
CA LEU A 4 8.47 -18.31 14.79
C LEU A 4 7.40 -19.17 14.12
N ASN A 5 7.06 -20.33 14.69
CA ASN A 5 6.02 -21.22 14.17
C ASN A 5 4.62 -20.62 14.32
N ARG A 6 4.37 -19.83 15.38
CA ARG A 6 3.11 -19.09 15.57
C ARG A 6 2.98 -17.92 14.60
N ILE A 7 4.07 -17.22 14.31
CA ILE A 7 4.15 -16.17 13.28
C ILE A 7 4.06 -16.79 11.87
N ALA A 8 4.67 -17.94 11.63
CA ALA A 8 4.58 -18.67 10.36
C ALA A 8 3.18 -19.26 10.13
N ARG A 9 2.40 -19.46 11.20
CA ARG A 9 0.97 -19.77 11.14
C ARG A 9 0.11 -18.54 10.85
N CYS A 10 0.67 -17.32 10.75
CA CYS A 10 -0.07 -16.14 10.29
C CYS A 10 -0.73 -16.49 8.96
N GLY A 11 -2.06 -16.62 9.00
CA GLY A 11 -2.88 -16.74 7.82
C GLY A 11 -2.56 -15.60 6.86
N GLN A 12 -2.84 -15.81 5.58
CA GLN A 12 -2.76 -14.75 4.59
C GLN A 12 -3.39 -13.48 5.16
N LYS A 13 -2.68 -12.36 5.06
CA LYS A 13 -3.23 -11.05 5.42
C LYS A 13 -4.57 -10.88 4.70
N PRO A 14 -5.64 -10.48 5.40
CA PRO A 14 -6.93 -10.27 4.76
C PRO A 14 -6.77 -9.25 3.62
N ILE A 15 -7.41 -9.55 2.50
CA ILE A 15 -7.43 -8.65 1.34
C ILE A 15 -8.62 -7.73 1.48
N LEU A 16 -8.36 -6.44 1.61
CA LEU A 16 -9.41 -5.41 1.63
C LEU A 16 -9.64 -4.86 0.22
N LYS A 17 -10.87 -4.42 -0.04
CA LYS A 17 -11.18 -3.57 -1.18
C LYS A 17 -10.63 -2.17 -0.90
N ALA A 18 -10.25 -1.46 -1.95
CA ALA A 18 -9.74 -0.09 -1.85
C ALA A 18 -10.67 0.84 -1.04
N GLY A 19 -11.99 0.73 -1.19
CA GLY A 19 -12.96 1.54 -0.46
C GLY A 19 -13.16 1.18 1.02
N GLU A 20 -12.51 0.12 1.51
CA GLU A 20 -12.51 -0.25 2.93
C GLU A 20 -11.31 0.35 3.68
N LEU A 21 -10.38 0.99 2.97
CA LEU A 21 -9.30 1.75 3.59
C LEU A 21 -9.81 3.07 4.16
N GLU A 22 -9.24 3.46 5.28
CA GLU A 22 -9.48 4.78 5.87
C GLU A 22 -8.91 5.89 4.98
N LEU A 23 -9.69 6.96 4.82
CA LEU A 23 -9.34 8.10 3.97
C LEU A 23 -8.21 8.91 4.58
N ASN A 24 -7.26 9.33 3.74
CA ASN A 24 -6.11 10.17 4.10
C ASN A 24 -5.21 9.58 5.20
N THR A 25 -5.33 8.28 5.47
CA THR A 25 -4.47 7.56 6.41
C THR A 25 -3.24 7.02 5.69
N ARG A 26 -2.07 7.14 6.33
CA ARG A 26 -0.81 6.56 5.85
C ARG A 26 -0.72 5.10 6.23
N PHE A 27 -0.67 4.22 5.24
CA PHE A 27 -0.44 2.80 5.43
C PHE A 27 0.97 2.42 5.00
N ARG A 28 1.78 1.88 5.90
CA ARG A 28 3.15 1.47 5.56
C ARG A 28 3.12 0.29 4.58
N ILE A 29 3.83 0.44 3.47
CA ILE A 29 4.03 -0.63 2.48
C ILE A 29 5.19 -1.51 2.94
N HIS A 30 4.93 -2.81 3.09
CA HIS A 30 5.95 -3.83 3.36
C HIS A 30 6.42 -4.51 2.09
N ASN A 31 5.50 -4.73 1.16
CA ASN A 31 5.79 -5.42 -0.08
C ASN A 31 4.81 -4.97 -1.18
N ILE A 32 5.27 -5.05 -2.42
CA ILE A 32 4.47 -4.83 -3.61
C ILE A 32 4.76 -6.00 -4.54
N ARG A 33 3.73 -6.68 -5.01
CA ARG A 33 3.90 -7.81 -5.95
C ARG A 33 2.91 -7.73 -7.09
N ARG A 34 3.39 -8.09 -8.29
CA ARG A 34 2.49 -8.39 -9.40
C ARG A 34 1.92 -9.78 -9.22
N THR A 35 0.66 -9.93 -9.57
CA THR A 35 -0.05 -11.21 -9.59
C THR A 35 -1.00 -11.27 -10.78
N LYS A 36 -1.28 -12.48 -11.26
CA LYS A 36 -2.30 -12.69 -12.28
C LYS A 36 -3.63 -12.90 -11.60
N SER A 37 -4.56 -11.98 -11.83
CA SER A 37 -5.97 -12.19 -11.49
C SER A 37 -6.74 -12.71 -12.71
N LEU A 38 -7.99 -13.11 -12.50
CA LEU A 38 -8.92 -13.48 -13.59
C LEU A 38 -9.11 -12.35 -14.62
N PHE A 39 -8.81 -11.10 -14.24
CA PHE A 39 -8.99 -9.91 -15.07
C PHE A 39 -7.66 -9.39 -15.66
N GLY A 40 -6.59 -10.16 -15.57
CA GLY A 40 -5.26 -9.83 -16.09
C GLY A 40 -4.24 -9.52 -15.00
N ASN A 41 -3.20 -8.77 -15.37
CA ASN A 41 -2.15 -8.38 -14.43
C ASN A 41 -2.72 -7.43 -13.37
N SER A 42 -2.39 -7.68 -12.11
CA SER A 42 -2.82 -6.88 -10.98
C SER A 42 -1.66 -6.70 -10.02
N VAL A 43 -1.64 -5.59 -9.29
CA VAL A 43 -0.64 -5.33 -8.25
C VAL A 43 -1.32 -5.43 -6.90
N LEU A 44 -0.74 -6.27 -6.03
CA LEU A 44 -1.12 -6.39 -4.62
C LEU A 44 -0.08 -5.68 -3.78
N VAL A 45 -0.53 -4.77 -2.92
CA VAL A 45 0.30 -4.08 -1.94
C VAL A 45 0.03 -4.69 -0.58
N GLU A 46 1.07 -5.14 0.10
CA GLU A 46 1.00 -5.67 1.45
C GLU A 46 1.30 -4.55 2.45
N LEU A 47 0.30 -4.23 3.27
CA LEU A 47 0.35 -3.23 4.33
C LEU A 47 0.59 -3.94 5.68
N ASP A 48 0.59 -3.22 6.81
CA ASP A 48 0.86 -3.83 8.13
C ASP A 48 -0.05 -5.03 8.42
N ASN A 49 -1.36 -4.83 8.36
CA ASN A 49 -2.36 -5.81 8.81
C ASN A 49 -3.22 -6.41 7.68
N TYR A 50 -3.16 -5.85 6.48
CA TYR A 50 -4.00 -6.24 5.34
C TYR A 50 -3.22 -6.07 4.03
N ALA A 51 -3.80 -6.56 2.95
CA ALA A 51 -3.32 -6.32 1.60
C ALA A 51 -4.42 -5.66 0.75
N VAL A 52 -4.03 -4.84 -0.23
CA VAL A 52 -4.97 -4.15 -1.12
C VAL A 52 -4.55 -4.32 -2.57
N PHE A 53 -5.53 -4.55 -3.44
CA PHE A 53 -5.31 -4.51 -4.88
C PHE A 53 -5.35 -3.07 -5.38
N LEU A 54 -4.33 -2.68 -6.15
CA LEU A 54 -4.32 -1.39 -6.80
C LEU A 54 -5.22 -1.37 -8.04
N PRO A 55 -5.83 -0.21 -8.35
CA PRO A 55 -6.56 -0.02 -9.59
C PRO A 55 -5.71 -0.37 -10.81
N ARG A 56 -6.37 -0.88 -11.86
CA ARG A 56 -5.72 -1.32 -13.09
C ARG A 56 -4.78 -0.26 -13.69
N ARG A 57 -5.19 1.01 -13.70
CA ARG A 57 -4.37 2.13 -14.18
C ARG A 57 -3.00 2.21 -13.51
N ILE A 58 -2.93 1.94 -12.21
CA ILE A 58 -1.68 1.94 -11.45
C ILE A 58 -0.93 0.62 -11.69
N SER A 59 -1.66 -0.50 -11.70
CA SER A 59 -1.10 -1.84 -11.95
C SER A 59 -0.43 -1.99 -13.32
N ASP A 60 -0.91 -1.28 -14.34
CA ASP A 60 -0.33 -1.26 -15.68
C ASP A 60 0.98 -0.46 -15.72
N TYR A 61 1.11 0.58 -14.87
CA TYR A 61 2.31 1.40 -14.77
C TYR A 61 3.43 0.74 -13.93
N LEU A 62 3.05 -0.02 -12.89
CA LEU A 62 3.98 -0.71 -11.99
C LEU A 62 4.46 -2.03 -12.61
N THR A 63 5.53 -1.93 -13.41
CA THR A 63 6.31 -3.09 -13.89
C THR A 63 7.12 -3.71 -12.74
N GLU A 64 7.65 -4.91 -12.96
CA GLU A 64 8.53 -5.55 -11.96
C GLU A 64 9.77 -4.70 -11.67
N GLU A 65 10.39 -4.13 -12.71
CA GLU A 65 11.56 -3.24 -12.55
C GLU A 65 11.26 -2.03 -11.66
N LYS A 66 10.10 -1.37 -11.85
CA LYS A 66 9.69 -0.23 -11.01
C LYS A 66 9.38 -0.65 -9.58
N ILE A 67 8.79 -1.82 -9.40
CA ILE A 67 8.55 -2.38 -8.07
C ILE A 67 9.88 -2.63 -7.37
N ASP A 68 10.85 -3.23 -8.06
CA ASP A 68 12.18 -3.48 -7.52
C ASP A 68 12.90 -2.17 -7.17
N GLU A 69 12.79 -1.14 -8.01
CA GLU A 69 13.32 0.20 -7.72
C GLU A 69 12.67 0.81 -6.46
N LEU A 70 11.34 0.71 -6.33
CA LEU A 70 10.61 1.20 -5.16
C LEU A 70 10.99 0.43 -3.89
N LEU A 71 11.17 -0.89 -3.95
CA LEU A 71 11.50 -1.71 -2.79
C LEU A 71 13.00 -1.70 -2.43
N ARG A 72 13.87 -1.32 -3.37
CA ARG A 72 15.33 -1.23 -3.14
C ARG A 72 15.72 -0.05 -2.27
N ASP A 73 15.03 1.07 -2.37
CA ASP A 73 15.31 2.24 -1.54
C ASP A 73 14.82 1.98 -0.10
N PRO A 74 15.72 2.04 0.89
CA PRO A 74 15.45 1.62 2.27
C PRO A 74 14.49 2.55 3.02
N ARG A 75 14.20 3.75 2.50
CA ARG A 75 13.27 4.69 3.15
C ARG A 75 11.86 4.09 3.20
N PRO A 76 11.13 4.22 4.32
CA PRO A 76 9.76 3.74 4.41
C PRO A 76 8.86 4.33 3.31
N LEU A 77 8.15 3.45 2.61
CA LEU A 77 7.17 3.82 1.59
C LEU A 77 5.76 3.64 2.16
N TYR A 78 4.89 4.61 1.93
CA TYR A 78 3.52 4.63 2.40
C TYR A 78 2.53 4.70 1.24
N LEU A 79 1.39 4.04 1.40
CA LEU A 79 0.21 4.16 0.55
C LEU A 79 -0.82 4.99 1.30
N ILE A 80 -1.39 6.00 0.64
CA ILE A 80 -2.48 6.81 1.18
C ILE A 80 -3.69 6.64 0.27
N TYR A 81 -4.84 6.31 0.85
CA TYR A 81 -6.10 6.24 0.11
C TYR A 81 -6.78 7.61 0.14
N LEU A 82 -6.90 8.26 -1.02
CA LEU A 82 -7.47 9.61 -1.16
C LEU A 82 -8.99 9.59 -1.40
N GLY A 83 -9.59 8.39 -1.39
CA GLY A 83 -11.00 8.22 -1.67
C GLY A 83 -11.27 7.87 -3.12
N LYS A 84 -12.49 8.16 -3.54
CA LYS A 84 -13.00 7.87 -4.87
C LYS A 84 -13.36 9.20 -5.51
N GLU A 85 -12.64 9.59 -6.55
CA GLU A 85 -12.94 10.83 -7.25
C GLU A 85 -13.98 10.54 -8.34
N ASP A 86 -15.09 11.30 -8.32
CA ASP A 86 -16.20 11.14 -9.26
C ASP A 86 -16.21 12.30 -10.26
N ALA A 87 -15.77 12.03 -11.49
CA ALA A 87 -16.06 12.91 -12.62
C ALA A 87 -17.35 12.44 -13.32
N ARG A 88 -18.46 12.31 -12.57
CA ARG A 88 -19.83 12.00 -13.05
C ARG A 88 -20.03 10.64 -13.77
N ASN A 89 -19.27 9.59 -13.45
CA ASN A 89 -19.27 8.34 -14.24
C ASN A 89 -19.29 7.06 -13.36
N PRO A 90 -20.12 6.03 -13.65
CA PRO A 90 -20.23 4.77 -12.88
C PRO A 90 -18.94 3.98 -12.65
N THR A 91 -17.85 4.28 -13.36
CA THR A 91 -16.51 3.73 -13.13
C THR A 91 -15.63 4.69 -12.33
N SER A 92 -16.15 5.33 -11.28
CA SER A 92 -15.35 6.23 -10.46
C SER A 92 -14.13 5.47 -9.90
N ALA A 93 -12.95 6.09 -9.97
CA ALA A 93 -11.68 5.41 -9.73
C ALA A 93 -11.22 5.64 -8.29
N HIS A 94 -10.67 4.60 -7.65
CA HIS A 94 -9.98 4.76 -6.37
C HIS A 94 -8.67 5.52 -6.60
N CYS A 95 -8.48 6.59 -5.83
CA CYS A 95 -7.28 7.42 -5.90
C CYS A 95 -6.32 7.05 -4.77
N PHE A 96 -5.04 6.95 -5.11
CA PHE A 96 -3.98 6.58 -4.18
C PHE A 96 -2.78 7.51 -4.38
N GLU A 97 -2.10 7.78 -3.29
CA GLU A 97 -0.81 8.46 -3.27
C GLU A 97 0.26 7.56 -2.66
N PHE A 98 1.47 7.62 -3.21
CA PHE A 98 2.64 6.93 -2.70
C PHE A 98 3.60 7.98 -2.14
N GLN A 99 3.88 7.91 -0.85
CA GLN A 99 4.72 8.88 -0.16
C GLN A 99 5.92 8.18 0.48
N ARG A 100 7.13 8.73 0.29
CA ARG A 100 8.26 8.45 1.17
C ARG A 100 8.32 9.51 2.25
N VAL A 101 8.72 9.10 3.44
CA VAL A 101 9.14 10.06 4.46
C VAL A 101 10.61 10.33 4.21
N ASP A 102 10.94 11.56 3.87
CA ASP A 102 12.31 12.04 3.96
C ASP A 102 12.65 12.19 5.45
N ASP A 103 13.86 11.79 5.86
CA ASP A 103 14.35 11.85 7.25
C ASP A 103 14.45 13.28 7.83
N GLU A 104 13.90 14.30 7.16
CA GLU A 104 13.86 15.66 7.67
C GLU A 104 12.50 15.94 8.32
N ILE A 105 12.57 16.10 9.66
CA ILE A 105 11.53 16.50 10.64
C ILE A 105 10.98 15.35 11.49
N LEU A 106 11.86 14.75 12.30
CA LEU A 106 11.54 14.54 13.72
C LEU A 106 11.93 15.82 14.48
N VAL A 107 11.13 16.88 14.35
CA VAL A 107 11.18 17.97 15.33
C VAL A 107 10.43 17.44 16.53
N ASN A 108 11.20 17.15 17.57
CA ASN A 108 10.71 16.84 18.90
C ASN A 108 9.70 17.92 19.34
N GLU A 109 8.41 17.61 19.35
CA GLU A 109 7.50 18.22 20.31
C GLU A 109 7.70 17.49 21.65
N SER A 110 8.80 17.85 22.30
CA SER A 110 9.10 17.60 23.71
C SER A 110 9.67 18.88 24.28
N ALA A 111 8.81 19.88 24.41
CA ALA A 111 8.90 21.14 25.17
C ALA A 111 7.58 21.86 24.80
N GLU A 112 6.70 22.32 25.67
CA GLU A 112 6.82 22.99 26.97
C GLU A 112 5.54 22.61 27.76
N GLU A 113 5.68 22.02 28.96
CA GLU A 113 5.56 22.67 30.29
C GLU A 113 4.13 22.66 30.86
#